data_AF-A0A351CF36-F1
#
_entry.id   AF-A0A351CF36-F1
#
_cell.length_a   1.000
_cell.length_b   1.000
_cell.length_c   1.000
_cell.angle_alpha   90.00
_cell.angle_beta   90.00
_cell.angle_gamma   90.00
#
_symmetry.space_group_name_H-M   'P 1'
#
loop_
_entity.id
_entity.type
_entity.pdbx_description
1 polymer ?
#
loop_
_entity_poly.entity_id
_entity_poly.type
_entity_poly.pdbx_seq_one_letter_code
_entity_poly.pdbx_strand_id
1 'polypeptide(L)'
;MAKDWQLPIDVQEGIQFHHKALDHVSPSSLTGAIQLAEYIVSQLDYTAIPGMKAKLSLPLANHIRNNVKEYKALVRDLPNEMSKAKDLYAPHEE
;
A
#
# COMPACT_ATOMS: atom_id res chain seq x y z
N MET A 1 -8.31 2.64 -18.86
CA MET A 1 -9.01 3.35 -17.78
C MET A 1 -8.21 4.53 -17.23
N ALA A 2 -7.14 4.34 -16.44
CA ALA A 2 -6.38 5.48 -15.86
C ALA A 2 -5.82 6.46 -16.91
N LYS A 3 -5.35 5.93 -18.04
CA LYS A 3 -4.92 6.71 -19.22
C LYS A 3 -6.05 7.51 -19.86
N ASP A 4 -7.20 6.88 -20.04
CA ASP A 4 -8.37 7.49 -20.69
C ASP A 4 -8.95 8.64 -19.86
N TRP A 5 -8.80 8.54 -18.53
CA TRP A 5 -9.17 9.60 -17.58
C TRP A 5 -8.10 10.69 -17.44
N GLN A 6 -6.99 10.60 -18.20
CA GLN A 6 -5.90 11.57 -18.19
C GLN A 6 -5.33 11.84 -16.78
N LEU A 7 -5.28 10.81 -15.93
CA LEU A 7 -4.67 10.93 -14.61
C LEU A 7 -3.18 11.28 -14.74
N PRO A 8 -2.56 11.94 -13.75
CA PRO A 8 -1.12 12.19 -13.74
C PRO A 8 -0.29 10.92 -13.99
N ILE A 9 0.85 11.07 -14.68
CA ILE A 9 1.64 9.92 -15.16
C ILE A 9 2.13 9.03 -14.01
N ASP A 10 2.52 9.63 -12.90
CA ASP A 10 2.93 8.97 -11.67
C ASP A 10 1.79 8.14 -11.04
N VAL A 11 0.54 8.63 -11.13
CA VAL A 11 -0.65 7.86 -10.70
C VAL A 11 -0.87 6.66 -11.63
N GLN A 12 -0.76 6.87 -12.95
CA GLN A 12 -0.89 5.77 -13.92
C GLN A 12 0.18 4.69 -13.69
N GLU A 13 1.43 5.09 -13.46
CA GLU A 13 2.54 4.20 -13.17
C GLU A 13 2.35 3.45 -11.85
N GLY A 14 1.87 4.13 -10.80
CA GLY A 14 1.50 3.50 -9.53
C GLY A 14 0.46 2.39 -9.75
N ILE A 15 -0.62 2.69 -10.48
CA ILE A 15 -1.64 1.70 -10.82
C ILE A 15 -1.06 0.55 -11.66
N GLN A 16 -0.18 0.84 -12.62
CA GLN A 16 0.35 -0.18 -13.53
C GLN A 16 1.38 -1.11 -12.88
N PHE A 17 2.19 -0.60 -11.95
CA PHE A 17 3.38 -1.27 -11.48
C PHE A 17 3.34 -1.73 -10.02
N HIS A 18 2.34 -1.34 -9.22
CA HIS A 18 2.33 -1.67 -7.78
C HIS A 18 2.40 -3.18 -7.47
N HIS A 19 1.91 -4.08 -8.31
CA HIS A 19 2.07 -5.53 -8.09
C HIS A 19 3.38 -6.14 -8.62
N LYS A 20 4.27 -5.35 -9.23
CA LYS A 20 5.53 -5.85 -9.79
C LYS A 20 6.69 -5.71 -8.80
N ALA A 21 7.49 -6.76 -8.63
CA ALA A 21 8.76 -6.66 -7.95
C ALA A 21 9.77 -5.93 -8.84
N LEU A 22 9.92 -4.62 -8.65
CA LEU A 22 10.81 -3.77 -9.44
C LEU A 22 12.24 -3.78 -8.88
N ASP A 23 13.25 -3.86 -9.75
CA ASP A 23 14.66 -3.74 -9.35
C ASP A 23 14.98 -2.34 -8.80
N HIS A 24 14.29 -1.32 -9.33
CA HIS A 24 14.41 0.08 -8.93
C HIS A 24 13.04 0.67 -8.64
N VAL A 25 12.83 1.07 -7.38
CA VAL A 25 11.64 1.81 -6.95
C VAL A 25 12.00 2.64 -5.71
N SER A 26 11.57 3.89 -5.68
CA SER A 26 11.78 4.78 -4.52
C SER A 26 10.64 4.63 -3.52
N PRO A 27 10.90 4.56 -2.20
CA PRO A 27 9.87 4.65 -1.17
C PRO A 27 9.02 5.93 -1.25
N SER A 28 9.58 7.03 -1.79
CA SER A 28 8.88 8.31 -1.96
C SER A 28 8.07 8.43 -3.24
N SER A 29 8.14 7.44 -4.14
CA SER A 29 7.30 7.40 -5.35
C SER A 29 5.91 6.85 -5.01
N LEU A 30 4.89 7.18 -5.82
CA LEU A 30 3.54 6.63 -5.65
C LEU A 30 3.53 5.09 -5.73
N THR A 31 4.27 4.52 -6.68
CA THR A 31 4.45 3.06 -6.79
C THR A 31 5.03 2.46 -5.53
N GLY A 32 6.10 3.07 -4.99
CA GLY A 32 6.74 2.60 -3.76
C GLY A 32 5.84 2.73 -2.53
N ALA A 33 5.13 3.85 -2.39
CA ALA A 33 4.20 4.08 -1.30
C ALA A 33 3.06 3.04 -1.29
N ILE A 34 2.48 2.74 -2.45
CA ILE A 34 1.43 1.72 -2.58
C ILE A 34 1.99 0.32 -2.26
N GLN A 35 3.17 -0.03 -2.79
CA GLN A 35 3.80 -1.33 -2.50
C GLN A 35 4.08 -1.52 -1.01
N LEU A 36 4.57 -0.49 -0.34
CA LEU A 36 4.80 -0.50 1.11
C LEU A 36 3.48 -0.66 1.87
N ALA A 37 2.43 0.08 1.48
CA ALA A 37 1.12 -0.02 2.10
C ALA A 37 0.51 -1.42 1.92
N GLU A 38 0.52 -1.98 0.71
CA GLU A 38 0.04 -3.34 0.42
C GLU A 38 0.78 -4.40 1.22
N TYR A 39 2.10 -4.25 1.36
CA TYR A 39 2.88 -5.13 2.21
C TYR A 39 2.43 -5.06 3.66
N ILE A 40 2.32 -3.86 4.23
CA ILE A 40 1.91 -3.67 5.63
C ILE A 40 0.53 -4.26 5.91
N VAL A 41 -0.47 -3.95 5.07
CA VAL A 41 -1.84 -4.48 5.26
C VAL A 41 -1.89 -5.99 5.08
N SER A 42 -1.04 -6.57 4.23
CA SER A 42 -0.93 -8.04 4.07
C SER A 42 -0.33 -8.75 5.27
N GLN A 43 0.49 -8.08 6.09
CA GLN A 43 1.01 -8.66 7.33
C GLN A 43 -0.04 -8.69 8.45
N LEU A 44 -1.16 -7.99 8.26
CA LEU A 44 -2.22 -7.79 9.25
C LEU A 44 -3.57 -8.35 8.78
N ASP A 45 -3.58 -9.10 7.67
CA ASP A 45 -4.78 -9.68 7.06
C ASP A 45 -5.88 -8.65 6.70
N TYR A 46 -5.48 -7.40 6.41
CA TYR A 46 -6.37 -6.34 5.92
C TYR A 46 -6.43 -6.24 4.39
N THR A 47 -5.98 -7.27 3.67
CA THR A 47 -5.99 -7.29 2.21
C THR A 47 -7.40 -7.44 1.67
N ALA A 48 -7.69 -6.76 0.55
CA ALA A 48 -8.97 -6.88 -0.14
C ALA A 48 -9.29 -8.32 -0.59
N ILE A 49 -8.25 -9.11 -0.88
CA ILE A 49 -8.35 -10.54 -1.17
C ILE A 49 -7.82 -11.31 0.05
N PRO A 50 -8.65 -12.10 0.76
CA PRO A 50 -8.20 -12.87 1.90
C PRO A 50 -7.03 -13.81 1.57
N GLY A 51 -6.00 -13.84 2.43
CA GLY A 51 -4.81 -14.67 2.26
C GLY A 51 -3.82 -14.21 1.19
N MET A 52 -4.06 -13.05 0.54
CA MET A 52 -3.11 -12.47 -0.40
C MET A 52 -1.84 -12.04 0.32
N LYS A 53 -0.69 -12.51 -0.16
CA LYS A 53 0.62 -12.10 0.34
C LYS A 53 1.28 -11.14 -0.64
N ALA A 54 1.48 -9.90 -0.20
CA ALA A 54 2.25 -8.94 -0.99
C ALA A 54 3.75 -9.24 -0.88
N LYS A 55 4.45 -9.15 -2.02
CA LYS A 55 5.91 -9.25 -2.08
C LYS A 55 6.48 -7.85 -2.26
N LEU A 56 7.50 -7.52 -1.47
CA LEU A 56 8.27 -6.30 -1.66
C LEU A 56 9.48 -6.54 -2.55
N SER A 57 9.79 -5.54 -3.37
CA SER A 57 11.10 -5.42 -3.98
C SER A 57 12.18 -5.23 -2.91
N LEU A 58 13.40 -5.68 -3.23
CA LEU A 58 14.55 -5.56 -2.34
C LEU A 58 14.82 -4.12 -1.84
N PRO A 59 14.78 -3.06 -2.68
CA PRO A 59 14.97 -1.69 -2.19
C PRO A 59 13.94 -1.28 -1.13
N LEU A 60 12.67 -1.65 -1.29
CA LEU A 60 11.62 -1.33 -0.31
C LEU A 60 11.72 -2.17 0.96
N ALA A 61 12.08 -3.46 0.84
CA ALA A 61 12.33 -4.31 2.00
C ALA A 61 13.51 -3.77 2.84
N ASN A 62 14.57 -3.31 2.20
CA ASN A 62 15.69 -2.64 2.87
C ASN A 62 15.25 -1.33 3.53
N HIS A 63 14.38 -0.55 2.88
CA HIS A 63 13.83 0.67 3.45
C HIS A 63 13.01 0.40 4.72
N ILE A 64 12.13 -0.62 4.73
CA ILE A 64 11.41 -1.03 5.94
C ILE A 64 12.39 -1.45 7.04
N ARG A 65 13.40 -2.27 6.71
CA ARG A 65 14.38 -2.73 7.70
C ARG A 65 15.09 -1.56 8.38
N ASN A 66 15.48 -0.56 7.59
CA ASN A 66 16.19 0.62 8.08
C ASN A 66 15.30 1.58 8.88
N ASN A 67 13.97 1.51 8.73
CA ASN A 67 12.99 2.38 9.37
C ASN A 67 11.94 1.56 10.17
N VAL A 68 12.37 0.45 10.77
CA VAL A 68 11.45 -0.53 11.37
C VAL A 68 10.65 0.04 12.54
N LYS A 69 11.18 1.05 13.24
CA LYS A 69 10.51 1.66 14.39
C LYS A 69 9.31 2.49 13.94
N GLU A 70 9.48 3.23 12.87
CA GLU A 70 8.47 4.06 12.22
C GLU A 70 7.33 3.18 11.68
N TYR A 71 7.67 2.11 10.97
CA TYR A 71 6.67 1.16 10.47
C TYR A 71 5.93 0.42 11.59
N LYS A 72 6.60 0.09 12.70
CA LYS A 72 5.93 -0.48 13.87
C LYS A 72 4.93 0.49 14.51
N ALA A 73 5.25 1.80 14.54
CA ALA A 73 4.31 2.80 15.01
C ALA A 73 3.09 2.89 14.09
N LEU A 74 3.29 2.91 12.77
CA LEU A 74 2.19 2.89 11.78
C LEU A 74 1.30 1.66 11.95
N VAL A 75 1.90 0.47 12.06
CA VAL A 75 1.17 -0.80 12.26
C VAL A 75 0.32 -0.80 13.54
N ARG A 76 0.83 -0.23 14.63
CA ARG A 76 0.10 -0.15 15.90
C ARG A 76 -1.15 0.72 15.78
N ASP A 77 -1.06 1.80 15.00
CA ASP A 77 -2.13 2.79 14.90
C ASP A 77 -3.13 2.43 13.76
N LEU A 78 -2.73 1.57 12.81
CA LEU A 78 -3.54 1.18 11.65
C LEU A 78 -4.92 0.58 11.98
N PRO A 79 -5.11 -0.31 12.98
CA PRO A 79 -6.44 -0.83 13.30
C PRO A 79 -7.46 0.27 13.64
N ASN A 80 -7.01 1.33 14.32
CA ASN A 80 -7.88 2.48 14.62
C ASN A 80 -8.24 3.26 13.35
N GLU A 81 -7.28 3.45 12.44
CA GLU A 81 -7.54 4.10 11.15
C GLU A 81 -8.48 3.27 10.27
N MET A 82 -8.36 1.93 10.28
CA MET A 82 -9.28 1.03 9.59
C MET A 82 -10.71 1.12 10.16
N SER A 83 -10.86 1.25 11.49
CA SER A 83 -12.17 1.48 12.10
C SER A 83 -12.81 2.76 11.61
N LYS A 84 -12.06 3.88 11.59
CA LYS A 84 -12.55 5.17 11.07
C LYS A 84 -12.91 5.09 9.58
N ALA A 85 -12.11 4.38 8.80
CA ALA A 85 -12.37 4.18 7.38
C ALA A 85 -13.66 3.38 7.15
N LYS A 86 -13.94 2.37 7.99
CA LYS A 86 -15.19 1.61 7.92
C LYS A 86 -16.41 2.50 8.12
N ASP A 87 -16.35 3.46 9.03
CA ASP A 87 -17.44 4.41 9.27
C ASP A 87 -17.73 5.31 8.05
N LEU A 88 -16.72 5.56 7.21
CA LEU A 88 -16.82 6.41 6.01
C LEU A 88 -17.19 5.65 4.73
N TYR A 89 -16.71 4.41 4.59
CA TYR A 89 -16.77 3.67 3.33
C TYR A 89 -17.66 2.43 3.38
N ALA A 90 -18.09 1.98 4.57
CA ALA A 90 -19.10 0.93 4.62
C ALA A 90 -20.39 1.49 3.99
N PRO A 91 -21.06 0.73 3.12
CA PRO A 91 -22.37 1.14 2.61
C PRO A 91 -23.27 1.37 3.83
N HIS A 92 -23.82 2.58 3.94
CA HIS A 92 -24.92 2.81 4.86
C HIS A 92 -26.05 1.87 4.41
N GLU A 93 -26.49 0.97 5.29
CA GLU A 93 -27.74 0.25 5.06
C GLU A 93 -28.84 1.32 4.95
N GLU A 94 -29.46 1.43 3.77
CA GLU A 94 -30.69 2.22 3.58
C GLU A 94 -31.86 1.61 4.34
#